data_AF-A0A7V7WYX5-F1
#
_entry.id   AF-A0A7V7WYX5-F1
#
_cell.length_a   1.000
_cell.length_b   1.000
_cell.length_c   1.000
_cell.angle_alpha   90.00
_cell.angle_beta   90.00
_cell.angle_gamma   90.00
#
_symmetry.space_group_name_H-M   'P 1'
#
loop_
_entity.id
_entity.type
_entity.pdbx_description
1 polymer ?
#
loop_
_entity_poly.entity_id
_entity_poly.type
_entity_poly.pdbx_seq_one_letter_code
_entity_poly.pdbx_strand_id
1 'polypeptide(L)'
;TGTIRLHGELLADRWLEPCARTPGCATQQARPGRPPRCADCSNLVRPAVVWFGEMLPPGAIEAAERAARGCDVALVVGTSGAVWPAAGLAAAARRAGAYVAIVNPHASEIDDEAHAVLRATAVQALPHLLRHD
;
A
#
# COMPACT_ATOMS: atom_id res chain seq x y z
N THR A 1 1.99 11.23 -12.71
CA THR A 1 1.24 10.21 -11.97
C THR A 1 1.98 9.92 -10.68
N GLY A 2 1.29 9.94 -9.54
CA GLY A 2 1.90 9.80 -8.20
C GLY A 2 1.66 8.42 -7.60
N THR A 3 2.45 8.04 -6.58
CA THR A 3 2.21 6.83 -5.78
C THR A 3 1.36 7.17 -4.56
N ILE A 4 0.29 6.42 -4.31
CA ILE A 4 -0.51 6.50 -3.08
C ILE A 4 -0.08 5.36 -2.17
N ARG A 5 0.45 5.68 -0.98
CA ARG A 5 0.99 4.70 -0.03
C ARG A 5 -0.02 4.43 1.08
N LEU A 6 -0.95 3.50 0.86
CA LEU A 6 -1.99 3.16 1.84
C LEU A 6 -1.40 2.69 3.18
N HIS A 7 -0.31 1.90 3.14
CA HIS A 7 0.31 1.35 4.34
C HIS A 7 1.56 2.10 4.79
N GLY A 8 1.69 3.38 4.41
CA GLY A 8 2.81 4.22 4.80
C GLY A 8 4.12 3.86 4.09
N GLU A 9 5.24 4.19 4.73
CA GLU A 9 6.57 4.11 4.11
C GLU A 9 7.62 3.56 5.08
N LEU A 10 8.37 2.55 4.62
CA LEU A 10 9.32 1.82 5.46
C LEU A 10 10.53 2.66 5.87
N LEU A 11 10.96 3.57 5.00
CA LEU A 11 12.18 4.38 5.19
C LEU A 11 11.91 5.71 5.90
N ALA A 12 10.64 6.01 6.20
CA ALA A 12 10.27 7.16 7.00
C ALA A 12 10.09 6.75 8.46
N ASP A 13 10.32 7.68 9.38
CA ASP A 13 10.19 7.46 10.82
C ASP A 13 8.86 8.00 11.35
N ARG A 14 8.29 7.28 12.32
CA ARG A 14 7.13 7.68 13.12
C ARG A 14 7.42 7.46 14.59
N TRP A 15 7.21 8.49 15.39
CA TRP A 15 7.29 8.41 16.85
C TRP A 15 6.05 7.70 17.40
N LEU A 16 6.23 6.84 18.43
CA LEU A 16 5.08 6.17 19.08
C LEU A 16 4.21 7.17 19.84
N GLU A 17 4.86 8.07 20.59
CA GLU A 17 4.21 9.21 21.23
C GLU A 17 4.56 10.53 20.51
N PRO A 18 3.76 11.59 20.62
CA PRO A 18 4.16 12.91 20.13
C PRO A 18 5.49 13.36 20.77
N CYS A 19 6.51 13.65 19.95
CA CYS A 19 7.72 14.30 20.47
C CYS A 19 7.40 15.79 20.73
N ALA A 20 7.48 16.23 21.99
CA ALA A 20 7.31 17.66 22.32
C ALA A 20 8.37 18.58 21.67
N ARG A 21 9.42 18.01 21.05
CA ARG A 21 10.52 18.74 20.39
C ARG A 21 10.58 18.54 18.88
N THR A 22 9.47 18.19 18.23
CA THR A 22 9.39 18.16 16.75
C THR A 22 9.53 19.58 16.19
N PRO A 23 10.37 19.87 15.16
CA PRO A 23 11.22 18.98 14.36
C PRO A 23 12.71 19.09 14.75
N GLY A 24 13.11 18.47 15.85
CA GLY A 24 14.51 18.50 16.31
C GLY A 24 14.93 17.27 17.13
N CYS A 25 14.09 16.23 17.19
CA CYS A 25 14.39 15.00 17.94
C CYS A 25 15.35 14.13 17.11
N ALA A 26 16.59 13.92 17.59
CA ALA A 26 17.55 13.04 16.92
C ALA A 26 17.27 11.57 17.27
N THR A 27 17.27 10.69 16.26
CA THR A 27 17.09 9.24 16.43
C THR A 27 18.44 8.55 16.65
N GLN A 28 18.51 7.65 17.63
CA GLN A 28 19.62 6.71 17.74
C GLN A 28 19.57 5.68 16.61
N GLN A 29 20.73 5.20 16.17
CA GLN A 29 20.83 4.14 15.18
C GLN A 29 20.20 2.84 15.72
N ALA A 30 19.34 2.21 14.91
CA ALA A 30 18.75 0.92 15.25
C ALA A 30 19.84 -0.15 15.43
N ARG A 31 19.70 -0.98 16.47
CA ARG A 31 20.57 -2.13 16.72
C ARG A 31 19.70 -3.39 16.92
N PRO A 32 20.17 -4.58 16.52
CA PRO A 32 19.42 -5.83 16.76
C PRO A 32 19.02 -5.97 18.23
N GLY A 33 17.74 -6.30 18.47
CA GLY A 33 17.15 -6.44 19.81
C GLY A 33 16.97 -5.13 20.60
N ARG A 34 17.30 -3.97 20.03
CA ARG A 34 17.17 -2.66 20.69
C ARG A 34 16.48 -1.66 19.77
N PRO A 35 15.15 -1.48 19.91
CA PRO A 35 14.41 -0.50 19.13
C PRO A 35 15.02 0.91 19.27
N PRO A 36 15.12 1.67 18.16
CA PRO A 36 15.67 3.01 18.18
C PRO A 36 14.82 3.94 19.06
N ARG A 37 15.50 4.88 19.71
CA ARG A 37 14.90 5.89 20.59
C ARG A 37 15.39 7.28 20.22
N CYS A 38 14.63 8.29 20.61
CA CYS A 38 15.12 9.67 20.61
C CYS A 38 16.27 9.80 21.61
N ALA A 39 17.39 10.39 21.20
CA ALA A 39 18.51 10.68 22.09
C ALA A 39 18.12 11.68 23.20
N ASP A 40 17.15 12.56 22.93
CA ASP A 40 16.81 13.66 23.83
C ASP A 40 15.64 13.34 24.77
N CYS A 41 14.57 12.70 24.27
CA CYS A 41 13.35 12.41 25.06
C CYS A 41 13.11 10.92 25.32
N SER A 42 13.98 10.03 24.84
CA SER A 42 13.87 8.56 25.00
C SER A 42 12.62 7.90 24.39
N ASN A 43 11.77 8.67 23.71
CA ASN A 43 10.60 8.16 22.98
C ASN A 43 11.04 7.16 21.91
N LEU A 44 10.19 6.17 21.66
CA LEU A 44 10.44 5.13 20.67
C LEU A 44 10.09 5.63 19.28
N VAL A 45 10.92 5.24 18.31
CA VAL A 45 10.67 5.46 16.90
C VAL A 45 10.51 4.12 16.20
N ARG A 46 9.68 4.11 15.16
CA ARG A 46 9.42 2.96 14.30
C ARG A 46 9.32 3.42 12.85
N PRO A 47 9.41 2.50 11.88
CA PRO A 47 9.03 2.81 10.51
C PRO A 47 7.60 3.37 10.44
N ALA A 48 7.39 4.37 9.59
CA ALA A 48 6.12 5.02 9.33
C ALA A 48 5.20 4.18 8.42
N VAL A 49 5.22 2.86 8.63
CA VAL A 49 4.26 1.91 8.05
C VAL A 49 2.99 1.88 8.88
N VAL A 50 1.89 1.37 8.33
CA VAL A 50 0.65 1.11 9.06
C VAL A 50 0.67 -0.32 9.62
N TRP A 51 0.41 -0.48 10.91
CA TRP A 51 0.21 -1.79 11.54
C TRP A 51 -1.28 -2.17 11.53
N PHE A 52 -1.56 -3.47 11.65
CA PHE A 52 -2.95 -3.92 11.82
C PHE A 52 -3.58 -3.26 13.06
N GLY A 53 -4.81 -2.77 12.89
CA GLY A 53 -5.54 -2.01 13.90
C GLY A 53 -5.26 -0.50 13.88
N GLU A 54 -4.27 -0.02 13.13
CA GLU A 54 -4.05 1.42 12.93
C GLU A 54 -4.89 1.95 11.77
N MET A 55 -5.24 3.24 11.87
CA MET A 55 -5.83 3.97 10.76
C MET A 55 -4.82 4.17 9.62
N LEU A 56 -5.30 4.10 8.38
CA LEU A 56 -4.52 4.49 7.20
C LEU A 56 -4.15 5.99 7.25
N PRO A 57 -3.12 6.43 6.50
CA PRO A 57 -2.77 7.83 6.42
C PRO A 57 -3.97 8.68 5.97
N PRO A 58 -4.21 9.85 6.59
CA PRO A 58 -5.37 10.69 6.27
C PRO A 58 -5.45 10.99 4.78
N GLY A 59 -6.63 10.79 4.18
CA GLY A 59 -6.87 11.09 2.76
C GLY A 59 -6.34 10.04 1.77
N ALA A 60 -5.53 9.08 2.21
CA ALA A 60 -4.89 8.12 1.31
C ALA A 60 -5.90 7.15 0.69
N ILE A 61 -6.84 6.62 1.49
CA ILE A 61 -7.87 5.70 0.98
C ILE A 61 -8.84 6.43 0.07
N GLU A 62 -9.25 7.66 0.42
CA GLU A 62 -10.15 8.48 -0.40
C GLU A 62 -9.49 8.85 -1.73
N ALA A 63 -8.19 9.13 -1.73
CA ALA A 63 -7.43 9.35 -2.97
C ALA A 63 -7.35 8.09 -3.82
N ALA A 64 -7.08 6.92 -3.22
CA ALA A 64 -7.04 5.65 -3.93
C ALA A 64 -8.39 5.27 -4.51
N GLU A 65 -9.47 5.46 -3.76
CA GLU A 65 -10.82 5.19 -4.24
C GLU A 65 -11.26 6.15 -5.36
N ARG A 66 -10.91 7.45 -5.27
CA ARG A 66 -11.13 8.39 -6.38
C ARG A 66 -10.39 7.96 -7.63
N ALA A 67 -9.14 7.52 -7.51
CA ALA A 67 -8.37 7.01 -8.64
C ALA A 67 -8.99 5.73 -9.22
N ALA A 68 -9.40 4.79 -8.37
CA ALA A 68 -10.06 3.55 -8.79
C ALA A 68 -11.39 3.80 -9.50
N ARG A 69 -12.22 4.73 -9.00
CA ARG A 69 -13.50 5.08 -9.62
C ARG A 69 -13.37 5.91 -10.90
N GLY A 70 -12.21 6.52 -11.13
CA GLY A 70 -11.95 7.41 -12.26
C GLY A 70 -11.10 6.81 -13.37
N CYS A 71 -10.75 5.52 -13.30
CA CYS A 71 -9.91 4.87 -14.31
C CYS A 71 -10.74 4.07 -15.32
N ASP A 72 -10.23 3.94 -16.54
CA ASP A 72 -10.82 3.07 -17.57
C ASP A 72 -10.38 1.61 -17.38
N VAL A 73 -9.19 1.41 -16.82
CA VAL A 73 -8.57 0.11 -16.56
C VAL A 73 -7.97 0.09 -15.16
N ALA A 74 -8.26 -0.97 -14.40
CA ALA A 74 -7.60 -1.27 -13.13
C ALA A 74 -6.78 -2.55 -13.25
N LEU A 75 -5.46 -2.41 -13.21
CA LEU A 75 -4.53 -3.54 -13.18
C LEU A 75 -4.11 -3.81 -11.73
N VAL A 76 -4.56 -4.93 -11.17
CA VAL A 76 -4.26 -5.34 -9.80
C VAL A 76 -3.19 -6.43 -9.84
N VAL A 77 -2.07 -6.23 -9.16
CA VAL A 77 -0.89 -7.09 -9.29
C VAL A 77 -0.38 -7.52 -7.92
N GLY A 78 -0.25 -8.83 -7.71
CA GLY A 78 0.49 -9.38 -6.57
C GLY A 78 -0.15 -9.13 -5.21
N THR A 79 -1.46 -9.37 -5.08
CA THR A 79 -2.18 -9.29 -3.79
C THR A 79 -3.16 -10.44 -3.65
N SER A 80 -3.30 -10.98 -2.44
CA SER A 80 -4.34 -11.98 -2.13
C SER A 80 -5.74 -11.37 -2.05
N GLY A 81 -5.86 -10.03 -1.94
CA GLY A 81 -7.14 -9.36 -1.79
C GLY A 81 -7.77 -9.46 -0.40
N ALA A 82 -7.00 -9.88 0.62
CA ALA A 82 -7.55 -10.14 1.97
C ALA A 82 -7.46 -8.94 2.95
N VAL A 83 -6.67 -7.90 2.62
CA VAL A 83 -6.39 -6.79 3.55
C VAL A 83 -7.29 -5.59 3.26
N TRP A 84 -8.20 -5.31 4.19
CA TRP A 84 -9.12 -4.19 4.12
C TRP A 84 -8.53 -2.91 4.73
N PRO A 85 -8.84 -1.73 4.17
CA PRO A 85 -9.81 -1.48 3.08
C PRO A 85 -9.27 -1.61 1.65
N ALA A 86 -7.97 -1.84 1.46
CA ALA A 86 -7.34 -1.86 0.13
C ALA A 86 -7.95 -2.90 -0.84
N ALA A 87 -8.39 -4.05 -0.31
CA ALA A 87 -9.09 -5.10 -1.07
C ALA A 87 -10.31 -4.59 -1.85
N GLY A 88 -11.01 -3.57 -1.33
CA GLY A 88 -12.22 -3.02 -1.95
C GLY A 88 -11.98 -2.20 -3.22
N LEU A 89 -10.73 -1.86 -3.56
CA LEU A 89 -10.42 -0.99 -4.69
C LEU A 89 -10.75 -1.63 -6.05
N ALA A 90 -10.54 -2.94 -6.20
CA ALA A 90 -10.89 -3.66 -7.44
C ALA A 90 -12.41 -3.60 -7.70
N ALA A 91 -13.20 -3.89 -6.67
CA ALA A 91 -14.66 -3.79 -6.73
C ALA A 91 -15.14 -2.34 -6.95
N ALA A 92 -14.44 -1.34 -6.39
CA ALA A 92 -14.75 0.07 -6.62
C ALA A 92 -14.53 0.47 -8.09
N ALA A 93 -13.43 0.05 -8.70
CA ALA A 93 -13.14 0.29 -10.11
C ALA A 93 -14.17 -0.42 -11.02
N ARG A 94 -14.44 -1.71 -10.77
CA ARG A 94 -15.43 -2.48 -11.54
C ARG A 94 -16.81 -1.85 -11.50
N ARG A 95 -17.29 -1.44 -10.32
CA ARG A 95 -18.59 -0.78 -10.17
C ARG A 95 -18.67 0.57 -10.87
N ALA A 96 -17.54 1.25 -11.05
CA ALA A 96 -17.45 2.48 -11.82
C ALA A 96 -17.36 2.27 -13.34
N GLY A 97 -17.30 1.02 -13.81
CA GLY A 97 -17.25 0.67 -15.23
C GLY A 97 -15.85 0.40 -15.78
N ALA A 98 -14.80 0.39 -14.93
CA ALA A 98 -13.45 0.10 -15.37
C ALA A 98 -13.27 -1.38 -15.74
N TYR A 99 -12.42 -1.65 -16.74
CA TYR A 99 -11.94 -3.01 -17.01
C TYR A 99 -10.92 -3.42 -15.95
N VAL A 100 -11.26 -4.44 -15.16
CA VAL A 100 -10.40 -4.97 -14.09
C VAL A 100 -9.64 -6.21 -14.56
N ALA A 101 -8.31 -6.15 -14.48
CA ALA A 101 -7.43 -7.29 -14.73
C ALA A 101 -6.61 -7.61 -13.48
N ILE A 102 -6.56 -8.87 -13.08
CA ILE A 102 -5.78 -9.34 -11.92
C ILE A 102 -4.62 -10.20 -12.41
N VAL A 103 -3.41 -9.91 -11.91
CA VAL A 103 -2.19 -10.67 -12.16
C VAL A 103 -1.72 -11.28 -10.84
N ASN A 104 -1.92 -12.59 -10.68
CA ASN A 104 -1.51 -13.35 -9.51
C ASN A 104 -1.15 -14.79 -9.88
N PRO A 105 -0.09 -15.39 -9.32
CA PRO A 105 0.26 -16.79 -9.61
C PRO A 105 -0.76 -17.79 -9.02
N HIS A 106 -1.53 -17.38 -8.02
CA HIS A 106 -2.52 -18.20 -7.33
C HIS A 106 -3.88 -17.50 -7.25
N ALA A 107 -4.93 -18.25 -6.86
CA ALA A 107 -6.26 -17.69 -6.59
C ALA A 107 -6.22 -16.61 -5.50
N SER A 108 -7.09 -15.61 -5.61
CA SER A 108 -7.20 -14.50 -4.67
C SER A 108 -8.66 -14.23 -4.28
N GLU A 109 -8.89 -13.59 -3.14
CA GLU A 109 -10.23 -13.27 -2.61
C GLU A 109 -11.01 -12.25 -3.47
N ILE A 110 -10.33 -11.66 -4.45
CA ILE A 110 -10.89 -10.62 -5.34
C ILE A 110 -10.98 -11.08 -6.80
N ASP A 111 -10.72 -12.36 -7.09
CA ASP A 111 -10.75 -12.87 -8.47
C ASP A 111 -12.13 -12.67 -9.14
N ASP A 112 -13.22 -12.73 -8.36
CA ASP A 112 -14.59 -12.51 -8.85
C ASP A 112 -14.85 -11.06 -9.31
N GLU A 113 -13.95 -10.13 -8.98
CA GLU A 113 -13.99 -8.74 -9.45
C GLU A 113 -13.30 -8.53 -10.79
N ALA A 114 -12.59 -9.52 -11.32
CA ALA A 114 -11.88 -9.37 -12.58
C ALA A 114 -12.74 -9.69 -13.81
N HIS A 115 -12.44 -8.98 -14.89
CA HIS A 115 -12.81 -9.38 -16.24
C HIS A 115 -11.81 -10.40 -16.80
N ALA A 116 -10.54 -10.28 -16.39
CA ALA A 116 -9.48 -11.23 -16.75
C ALA A 116 -8.55 -11.50 -15.56
N VAL A 117 -8.20 -12.78 -15.37
CA VAL A 117 -7.23 -13.22 -14.37
C VAL A 117 -6.06 -13.88 -15.06
N LEU A 118 -4.86 -13.31 -14.92
CA LEU A 118 -3.61 -13.84 -15.46
C LEU A 118 -2.89 -14.62 -14.36
N ARG A 119 -2.84 -15.94 -14.53
CA ARG A 119 -2.16 -16.86 -13.61
C ARG A 119 -0.66 -16.91 -13.87
N ALA A 120 0.03 -15.86 -13.45
CA ALA A 120 1.48 -15.71 -13.60
C ALA A 120 2.04 -14.76 -12.55
N THR A 121 3.36 -14.80 -12.35
CA THR A 121 4.04 -13.77 -11.56
C THR A 121 4.05 -12.44 -12.31
N ALA A 122 4.16 -11.32 -11.57
CA ALA A 122 4.27 -9.99 -12.18
C ALA A 122 5.45 -9.89 -13.17
N VAL A 123 6.58 -10.54 -12.84
CA VAL A 123 7.78 -10.58 -13.70
C VAL A 123 7.51 -11.29 -15.01
N GLN A 124 6.66 -12.32 -15.01
CA GLN A 124 6.30 -13.03 -16.24
C GLN A 124 5.28 -12.25 -17.05
N ALA A 125 4.21 -11.71 -16.43
CA ALA A 125 3.09 -11.13 -17.17
C ALA A 125 3.32 -9.68 -17.63
N LEU A 126 3.82 -8.81 -16.75
CA LEU A 126 3.83 -7.37 -17.02
C LEU A 126 4.71 -6.95 -18.21
N PRO A 127 5.89 -7.55 -18.46
CA PRO A 127 6.69 -7.19 -19.62
C PRO A 127 5.96 -7.38 -20.96
N HIS A 128 5.01 -8.33 -21.06
CA HIS A 128 4.24 -8.53 -22.29
C HIS A 128 3.21 -7.43 -22.53
N LEU A 129 2.72 -6.75 -21.49
CA LEU A 129 1.77 -5.64 -21.62
C LEU A 129 2.41 -4.36 -22.17
N LEU A 130 3.74 -4.27 -22.14
CA LEU A 130 4.50 -3.13 -22.64
C LEU A 130 4.90 -3.27 -24.11
N ARG A 131 4.64 -4.43 -24.72
CA ARG A 131 5.01 -4.70 -26.12
C ARG A 131 3.94 -4.08 -27.02
N HIS A 132 4.36 -3.15 -27.86
CA HIS A 132 3.59 -2.63 -28.97
C HIS A 132 4.12 -3.32 -30.21
N ASP A 133 3.56 -4.49 -30.54
CA ASP A 133 3.79 -5.09 -31.86
C ASP A 133 3.03 -4.29 -32.93
#